data_AF-A0A6A4KBD7-F1
#
_entry.id   AF-A0A6A4KBD7-F1
#
_cell.length_a   1.000
_cell.length_b   1.000
_cell.length_c   1.000
_cell.angle_alpha   90.00
_cell.angle_beta   90.00
_cell.angle_gamma   90.00
#
_symmetry.space_group_name_H-M   'P 1'
#
loop_
_entity.id
_entity.type
_entity.pdbx_description
1 polymer ?
#
loop_
_entity_poly.entity_id
_entity_poly.type
_entity_poly.pdbx_seq_one_letter_code
_entity_poly.pdbx_strand_id
1 'polypeptide(L)'
;VEKGGKPSELAPIDVLVTTADPTKEPPLTTANTVLSILAVDYPVDKIACYVFDNGAAMLTFEALAETSEFARKWVPFCKKFNIEPRALEWYFARKVDYLRDKLSSSFVCEGTSCNKGSFTTWD
;
A
#
# COMPACT_ATOMS: atom_id res chain seq x y z
N VAL A 1 -14.09 1.61 10.54
CA VAL A 1 -14.33 2.51 11.69
C VAL A 1 -14.95 1.67 12.79
N GLU A 2 -14.18 1.36 13.84
CA GLU A 2 -14.76 0.78 15.05
C GLU A 2 -15.84 1.74 15.56
N LYS A 3 -17.08 1.25 15.63
CA LYS A 3 -18.22 2.01 16.10
C LYS A 3 -18.17 2.04 17.63
N GLY A 4 -17.89 3.21 18.18
CA GLY A 4 -17.90 3.49 19.61
C GLY A 4 -16.49 3.55 20.16
N GLY A 5 -16.14 4.66 20.82
CA GLY A 5 -14.79 4.97 21.33
C GLY A 5 -14.26 4.06 22.44
N LYS A 6 -14.50 2.75 22.34
CA LYS A 6 -13.77 1.74 23.09
C LYS A 6 -12.45 1.47 22.36
N PRO A 7 -11.32 1.35 23.07
CA PRO A 7 -10.06 0.93 22.46
C PRO A 7 -10.22 -0.46 21.84
N SER A 8 -9.59 -0.66 20.68
CA SER A 8 -9.59 -1.97 20.03
C SER A 8 -8.94 -3.03 20.94
N GLU A 9 -9.63 -4.15 21.15
CA GLU A 9 -9.13 -5.30 21.91
C GLU A 9 -8.12 -6.14 21.11
N LEU A 10 -7.82 -5.73 19.88
CA LEU A 10 -6.87 -6.37 19.00
C LEU A 10 -5.43 -6.22 19.52
N ALA A 11 -4.64 -7.29 19.35
CA ALA A 11 -3.24 -7.35 19.75
C ALA A 11 -2.37 -6.46 18.84
N PRO A 12 -1.28 -5.84 19.34
CA PRO A 12 -0.29 -5.24 18.45
C PRO A 12 0.34 -6.29 17.53
N ILE A 13 0.58 -5.92 16.27
CA ILE A 13 1.20 -6.75 15.24
C ILE A 13 2.37 -5.98 14.64
N ASP A 14 3.55 -6.59 14.69
CA ASP A 14 4.74 -6.11 14.00
C ASP A 14 5.00 -7.00 12.78
N VAL A 15 5.05 -6.40 11.60
CA VAL A 15 5.36 -7.09 10.34
C VAL A 15 6.78 -6.73 9.92
N LEU A 16 7.64 -7.74 9.83
CA LEU A 16 8.99 -7.59 9.31
C LEU A 16 9.03 -8.04 7.84
N VAL A 17 9.41 -7.12 6.96
CA VAL A 17 9.67 -7.39 5.55
C VAL A 17 11.18 -7.41 5.35
N THR A 18 11.72 -8.57 4.99
CA THR A 18 13.13 -8.70 4.61
C THR A 18 13.24 -8.66 3.10
N THR A 19 14.14 -7.84 2.57
CA THR A 19 14.44 -7.79 1.13
C THR A 19 15.88 -8.23 0.90
N ALA A 20 16.08 -9.02 -0.15
CA ALA A 20 17.39 -9.36 -0.65
C ALA A 20 17.94 -8.25 -1.56
N ASP A 21 19.11 -8.51 -2.15
CA ASP A 21 19.70 -7.64 -3.18
C ASP A 21 18.69 -7.32 -4.30
N PRO A 22 18.61 -6.06 -4.77
CA PRO A 22 17.61 -5.61 -5.74
C PRO A 22 17.69 -6.31 -7.10
N THR A 23 18.80 -7.00 -7.41
CA THR A 23 18.92 -7.83 -8.62
C THR A 23 18.17 -9.16 -8.51
N LYS A 24 17.95 -9.65 -7.27
CA LYS A 24 17.18 -10.87 -7.00
C LYS A 24 15.71 -10.56 -6.76
N GLU A 25 15.44 -9.47 -6.06
CA GLU A 25 14.10 -9.02 -5.69
C GLU A 25 13.93 -7.56 -6.12
N PRO A 26 13.14 -7.28 -7.18
CA PRO A 26 12.94 -5.90 -7.61
C PRO A 26 12.36 -5.04 -6.48
N PRO A 27 12.88 -3.81 -6.25
CA PRO A 27 12.37 -2.93 -5.19
C PRO A 27 10.85 -2.66 -5.28
N LEU A 28 10.29 -2.72 -6.50
CA LEU A 28 8.85 -2.57 -6.73
C LEU A 28 8.02 -3.68 -6.06
N THR A 29 8.52 -4.92 -6.03
CA THR A 29 7.84 -6.04 -5.35
C THR A 29 7.80 -5.81 -3.84
N THR A 30 8.92 -5.33 -3.27
CA THR A 30 9.01 -4.95 -1.86
C THR A 30 8.08 -3.78 -1.55
N ALA A 31 8.06 -2.74 -2.39
CA ALA A 31 7.16 -1.60 -2.28
C ALA A 31 5.67 -2.00 -2.28
N ASN A 32 5.26 -2.86 -3.21
CA ASN A 32 3.90 -3.39 -3.30
C ASN A 32 3.49 -4.16 -2.03
N THR A 33 4.42 -4.95 -1.49
CA THR A 33 4.21 -5.70 -0.24
C THR A 33 3.99 -4.73 0.93
N VAL A 34 4.87 -3.74 1.08
CA VAL A 34 4.76 -2.71 2.13
C VAL A 34 3.44 -1.94 2.01
N LEU A 35 3.04 -1.50 0.81
CA LEU A 35 1.76 -0.82 0.60
C LEU A 35 0.57 -1.69 0.99
N SER A 36 0.62 -2.98 0.68
CA SER A 36 -0.47 -3.91 1.02
C SER A 36 -0.60 -4.11 2.54
N ILE A 37 0.53 -4.15 3.27
CA ILE A 37 0.58 -4.25 4.73
C ILE A 37 0.01 -2.97 5.35
N LEU A 38 0.48 -1.80 4.91
CA LEU A 38 0.01 -0.51 5.44
C LEU A 38 -1.48 -0.25 5.17
N ALA A 39 -2.02 -0.83 4.09
CA ALA A 39 -3.43 -0.71 3.71
C ALA A 39 -4.36 -1.70 4.42
N VAL A 40 -3.85 -2.56 5.31
CA VAL A 40 -4.67 -3.56 6.00
C VAL A 40 -5.80 -2.92 6.83
N ASP A 41 -6.92 -3.62 6.92
CA ASP A 41 -8.02 -3.25 7.80
C ASP A 41 -7.70 -3.68 9.25
N TYR A 42 -6.78 -2.93 9.87
CA TYR A 42 -6.37 -3.07 11.26
C TYR A 42 -6.22 -1.68 11.90
N PRO A 43 -6.39 -1.55 13.24
CA PRO A 43 -6.15 -0.30 13.93
C PRO A 43 -4.73 0.21 13.69
N VAL A 44 -4.61 1.49 13.33
CA VAL A 44 -3.33 2.11 12.94
C VAL A 44 -2.32 2.19 14.07
N ASP A 45 -2.79 2.18 15.32
CA ASP A 45 -2.00 2.15 16.55
C ASP A 45 -1.53 0.74 16.92
N LYS A 46 -2.01 -0.29 16.22
CA LYS A 46 -1.74 -1.70 16.50
C LYS A 46 -0.95 -2.40 15.39
N ILE A 47 -0.60 -1.72 14.32
CA ILE A 47 0.23 -2.28 13.26
C ILE A 47 1.49 -1.45 13.04
N ALA A 48 2.64 -2.11 13.08
CA ALA A 48 3.91 -1.55 12.64
C ALA A 48 4.49 -2.41 11.52
N CYS A 49 5.12 -1.76 10.54
CA CYS A 49 5.80 -2.42 9.44
C CYS A 49 7.27 -2.00 9.47
N TYR A 50 8.16 -2.99 9.55
CA TYR A 50 9.61 -2.82 9.54
C TYR A 50 10.16 -3.40 8.25
N VAL A 51 11.06 -2.68 7.58
CA VAL A 51 11.75 -3.19 6.39
C VAL A 51 13.22 -3.36 6.72
N PHE A 52 13.75 -4.55 6.46
CA PHE A 52 15.13 -4.91 6.67
C PHE A 52 15.80 -5.26 5.33
N ASP A 53 16.68 -4.37 4.88
CA ASP A 53 17.41 -4.51 3.63
C ASP A 53 18.76 -5.19 3.85
N ASN A 54 18.90 -6.43 3.35
CA ASN A 54 20.15 -7.19 3.42
C ASN A 54 21.15 -6.80 2.32
N GLY A 55 20.68 -6.20 1.22
CA GLY A 55 21.53 -5.79 0.10
C GLY A 55 22.21 -4.43 0.34
N ALA A 56 21.71 -3.66 1.31
CA ALA A 56 22.14 -2.28 1.59
C ALA A 56 22.22 -1.42 0.32
N ALA A 57 21.29 -1.63 -0.60
CA ALA A 57 21.32 -1.02 -1.91
C ALA A 57 20.58 0.32 -1.88
N MET A 58 21.22 1.38 -2.36
CA MET A 58 20.63 2.72 -2.37
C MET A 58 19.29 2.78 -3.13
N LEU A 59 19.15 1.98 -4.20
CA LEU A 59 17.91 1.85 -4.97
C LEU A 59 16.74 1.34 -4.11
N THR A 60 16.98 0.42 -3.18
CA THR A 60 15.95 -0.08 -2.26
C THR A 60 15.50 1.03 -1.31
N PHE A 61 16.44 1.84 -0.82
CA PHE A 61 16.14 2.97 0.05
C PHE A 61 15.30 4.05 -0.66
N GLU A 62 15.71 4.45 -1.86
CA GLU A 62 14.98 5.45 -2.67
C GLU A 62 13.56 4.96 -2.99
N ALA A 63 13.41 3.71 -3.45
CA ALA A 63 12.12 3.11 -3.70
C ALA A 63 11.24 3.09 -2.43
N LEU A 64 11.77 2.73 -1.26
CA LEU A 64 10.98 2.75 -0.02
C LEU A 64 10.61 4.17 0.43
N ALA A 65 11.46 5.16 0.20
CA ALA A 65 11.16 6.56 0.49
C ALA A 65 9.96 7.03 -0.36
N GLU A 66 9.98 6.80 -1.67
CA GLU A 66 8.85 7.13 -2.55
C GLU A 66 7.59 6.33 -2.20
N THR A 67 7.74 5.05 -1.86
CA THR A 67 6.64 4.19 -1.38
C THR A 67 5.96 4.80 -0.17
N SER A 68 6.74 5.33 0.79
CA SER A 68 6.20 5.95 2.01
C SER A 68 5.38 7.21 1.69
N GLU A 69 5.81 8.00 0.72
CA GLU A 69 5.07 9.18 0.29
C GLU A 69 3.77 8.79 -0.41
N PHE A 70 3.83 7.78 -1.26
CA PHE A 70 2.67 7.26 -1.98
C PHE A 70 1.65 6.60 -1.04
N ALA A 71 2.12 5.88 -0.02
CA ALA A 71 1.28 5.21 0.98
C ALA A 71 0.30 6.18 1.65
N ARG A 72 0.70 7.44 1.87
CA ARG A 72 -0.17 8.48 2.42
C ARG A 72 -1.40 8.78 1.57
N LYS A 73 -1.34 8.55 0.26
CA LYS A 73 -2.47 8.70 -0.67
C LYS A 73 -3.22 7.36 -0.82
N TRP A 74 -2.48 6.27 -0.99
CA TRP A 74 -3.03 4.94 -1.26
C TRP A 74 -3.79 4.33 -0.06
N VAL A 75 -3.25 4.44 1.16
CA VAL A 75 -3.85 3.80 2.35
C VAL A 75 -5.24 4.40 2.68
N PRO A 76 -5.43 5.73 2.74
CA PRO A 76 -6.76 6.30 2.94
C PRO A 76 -7.73 5.94 1.80
N PHE A 77 -7.25 5.91 0.55
CA PHE A 77 -8.06 5.51 -0.61
C PHE A 77 -8.55 4.05 -0.47
N CYS A 78 -7.64 3.12 -0.13
CA CYS A 78 -7.98 1.73 0.10
C CYS A 78 -9.04 1.55 1.18
N LYS A 79 -8.87 2.24 2.32
CA LYS A 79 -9.81 2.14 3.46
C LYS A 79 -11.16 2.80 3.15
N LYS A 80 -11.16 3.94 2.45
CA LYS A 80 -12.38 4.68 2.09
C LYS A 80 -13.25 3.91 1.11
N PHE A 81 -12.64 3.24 0.13
CA PHE A 81 -13.36 2.53 -0.91
C PHE A 81 -13.35 1.01 -0.76
N ASN A 82 -12.83 0.48 0.35
CA ASN A 82 -12.72 -0.95 0.59
C ASN A 82 -12.13 -1.71 -0.61
N ILE A 83 -10.95 -1.25 -1.05
CA ILE A 83 -10.27 -1.75 -2.25
C ILE A 83 -9.70 -3.14 -2.01
N GLU A 84 -9.98 -4.07 -2.93
CA GLU A 84 -9.41 -5.41 -2.95
C GLU A 84 -9.04 -5.82 -4.39
N PRO A 85 -7.83 -6.36 -4.64
CA PRO A 85 -6.73 -6.54 -3.70
C PRO A 85 -6.05 -5.21 -3.33
N ARG A 86 -5.37 -5.15 -2.17
CA ARG A 86 -4.70 -3.93 -1.68
C ARG A 86 -3.31 -3.68 -2.27
N ALA A 87 -2.72 -4.73 -2.86
CA ALA A 87 -1.48 -4.61 -3.60
C ALA A 87 -1.75 -3.87 -4.92
N LEU A 88 -1.02 -2.78 -5.14
CA LEU A 88 -1.27 -1.81 -6.22
C LEU A 88 -1.22 -2.46 -7.61
N GLU A 89 -0.13 -3.17 -7.90
CA GLU A 89 0.07 -3.85 -9.18
C GLU A 89 -1.03 -4.87 -9.47
N TRP A 90 -1.39 -5.69 -8.48
CA TRP A 90 -2.47 -6.67 -8.60
C TRP A 90 -3.85 -6.02 -8.72
N TYR A 91 -4.02 -4.85 -8.10
CA TYR A 91 -5.25 -4.08 -8.20
C TYR A 91 -5.44 -3.50 -9.58
N PHE A 92 -4.39 -3.01 -10.28
CA PHE A 92 -4.53 -2.43 -11.62
C PHE A 92 -4.38 -3.45 -12.76
N ALA A 93 -3.66 -4.56 -12.53
CA ALA A 93 -3.47 -5.61 -13.54
C ALA A 93 -4.71 -6.47 -13.81
N ARG A 94 -5.73 -6.43 -12.95
CA ARG A 94 -6.99 -7.15 -13.19
C ARG A 94 -7.73 -6.56 -14.41
N LYS A 95 -8.16 -7.39 -15.34
CA LYS A 95 -9.08 -6.94 -16.42
C LYS A 95 -10.54 -6.93 -15.93
N VAL A 96 -10.77 -6.39 -14.74
CA VAL A 96 -12.09 -6.34 -14.10
C VAL A 96 -12.57 -4.90 -14.11
N ASP A 97 -13.86 -4.69 -14.37
CA ASP A 97 -14.49 -3.37 -14.35
C ASP A 97 -14.51 -2.82 -12.91
N TYR A 98 -13.47 -2.08 -12.52
CA TYR A 98 -13.31 -1.50 -11.18
C TYR A 98 -14.36 -0.45 -10.82
N LEU A 99 -15.19 -0.06 -11.79
CA LEU A 99 -16.31 0.87 -11.60
C LEU A 99 -17.60 0.14 -11.21
N ARG A 100 -17.65 -1.21 -11.27
CA ARG A 100 -18.80 -1.95 -10.74
C ARG A 100 -19.00 -1.60 -9.28
N ASP A 101 -20.16 -1.03 -8.98
CA ASP A 101 -20.62 -0.58 -7.65
C ASP A 101 -19.88 0.62 -7.02
N LYS A 102 -18.93 1.26 -7.71
CA LYS A 102 -18.15 2.41 -7.22
C LYS A 102 -18.34 3.67 -8.08
N LEU A 103 -19.58 4.18 -8.13
CA LEU A 103 -19.99 5.33 -8.96
C LEU A 103 -19.70 6.72 -8.37
N SER A 104 -18.91 6.83 -7.29
CA SER A 104 -18.61 8.15 -6.72
C SER A 104 -17.65 8.92 -7.63
N SER A 105 -18.01 10.14 -8.03
CA SER A 105 -17.09 11.03 -8.76
C SER A 105 -15.75 11.23 -8.04
N SER A 106 -15.72 11.14 -6.71
CA SER A 106 -14.47 11.22 -5.92
C SER A 106 -13.58 9.99 -6.10
N PHE A 107 -14.16 8.80 -6.31
CA PHE A 107 -13.43 7.55 -6.56
C PHE A 107 -12.66 7.62 -7.88
N VAL A 108 -13.32 8.10 -8.94
CA VAL A 108 -12.70 8.21 -10.28
C VAL A 108 -11.53 9.20 -10.26
N CYS A 109 -11.69 10.35 -9.61
CA CYS A 109 -10.61 11.35 -9.50
C CYS A 109 -9.44 10.85 -8.64
N GLU A 110 -9.71 10.30 -7.45
CA GLU A 110 -8.67 9.80 -6.53
C GLU A 110 -7.96 8.56 -7.11
N GLY A 111 -8.71 7.66 -7.76
CA GLY A 111 -8.17 6.49 -8.43
C GLY A 111 -7.30 6.85 -9.64
N THR A 112 -7.73 7.82 -10.45
CA THR A 112 -6.91 8.34 -11.57
C THR A 112 -5.64 9.02 -11.07
N SER A 113 -5.70 9.74 -9.94
CA SER A 113 -4.53 10.35 -9.31
C SER A 113 -3.55 9.30 -8.77
N CYS A 114 -4.05 8.23 -8.12
CA CYS A 114 -3.22 7.12 -7.67
C CYS A 114 -2.58 6.38 -8.86
N ASN A 115 -3.34 6.15 -9.94
CA ASN A 115 -2.82 5.49 -11.13
C ASN A 115 -1.75 6.34 -11.86
N LYS A 116 -1.99 7.64 -12.04
CA LYS A 116 -0.99 8.55 -12.63
C LYS A 116 0.27 8.64 -11.77
N GLY A 117 0.13 8.73 -10.45
CA GLY A 117 1.27 8.71 -9.53
C GLY A 117 2.05 7.39 -9.57
N SER A 118 1.38 6.27 -9.82
CA SER A 118 2.01 4.95 -9.99
C SER A 118 2.76 4.78 -11.31
N PHE A 119 2.42 5.51 -12.37
CA PHE A 119 3.09 5.39 -13.67
C PHE A 119 4.21 6.42 -13.83
N THR A 120 4.14 7.58 -13.16
CA THR A 120 5.16 8.64 -13.33
C THR A 120 6.37 8.52 -12.42
N THR A 121 6.29 7.75 -11.33
CA THR A 121 7.41 7.61 -10.37
C THR A 121 8.11 6.26 -10.45
N TRP A 122 7.54 5.29 -11.20
CA TRP A 122 8.03 3.91 -11.20
C TRP A 122 8.44 3.39 -12.59
N ASP A 123 8.42 4.27 -13.61
CA ASP A 123 8.96 4.05 -14.97
C ASP A 123 10.28 4.82 -15.17
#